data_AF-A0A067YBU2-F1
#
_entry.id   AF-A0A067YBU2-F1
#
_cell.length_a   1.000
_cell.length_b   1.000
_cell.length_c   1.000
_cell.angle_alpha   90.00
_cell.angle_beta   90.00
_cell.angle_gamma   90.00
#
_symmetry.space_group_name_H-M   'P 1'
#
loop_
_entity.id
_entity.type
_entity.pdbx_description
1 polymer ?
#
loop_
_entity_poly.entity_id
_entity_poly.type
_entity_poly.pdbx_seq_one_letter_code
_entity_poly.pdbx_strand_id
1 'polypeptide(L)' 'THCGWNSVLEAVCEGVPMVAWPLYAEQKLNKVILVEEMKVGLAVKQNKDGLVSSTELGDRVRELMDSDRGKEIRQKFLK' A
#
# COMPACT_ATOMS: atom_id res chain seq x y z
N THR A 1 -6.23 -0.23 0.54
CA THR A 1 -6.87 0.26 -0.70
C THR A 1 -6.82 -0.81 -1.77
N HIS A 2 -7.81 -0.87 -2.65
CA HIS A 2 -7.75 -1.71 -3.86
C HIS A 2 -6.95 -1.06 -5.00
N CYS A 3 -6.33 0.10 -4.76
CA CYS A 3 -5.52 0.84 -5.73
C CYS A 3 -6.32 1.42 -6.91
N GLY A 4 -7.62 1.68 -6.74
CA GLY A 4 -8.38 2.49 -7.69
C GLY A 4 -7.85 3.92 -7.69
N TRP A 5 -7.65 4.50 -8.87
CA TRP A 5 -6.86 5.73 -9.02
C TRP A 5 -7.43 6.92 -8.22
N ASN A 6 -8.76 7.07 -8.17
CA ASN A 6 -9.40 8.13 -7.38
C ASN A 6 -9.05 8.04 -5.88
N SER A 7 -9.22 6.86 -5.28
CA SER A 7 -8.88 6.68 -3.85
C SER A 7 -7.38 6.74 -3.57
N VAL A 8 -6.54 6.42 -4.55
CA VAL A 8 -5.09 6.65 -4.44
C VAL A 8 -4.80 8.15 -4.38
N LEU A 9 -5.41 8.95 -5.26
CA LEU A 9 -5.25 10.39 -5.27
C LEU A 9 -5.76 11.04 -3.98
N GLU A 10 -6.95 10.65 -3.50
CA GLU A 10 -7.51 11.12 -2.22
C GLU A 10 -6.53 10.88 -1.06
N ALA A 11 -6.03 9.64 -0.93
CA ALA A 11 -5.07 9.30 0.13
C ALA A 11 -3.75 10.07 0.02
N VAL A 12 -3.24 10.26 -1.20
CA VAL A 12 -1.99 11.00 -1.43
C VAL A 12 -2.16 12.49 -1.09
N CYS A 13 -3.28 13.11 -1.45
CA CYS A 13 -3.59 14.50 -1.10
C CYS A 13 -3.68 14.71 0.42
N GLU A 14 -4.25 13.75 1.14
CA GLU A 14 -4.39 13.80 2.61
C GLU A 14 -3.18 13.23 3.37
N GLY A 15 -2.11 12.83 2.67
CA GLY A 15 -0.90 12.31 3.30
C GLY A 15 -1.07 10.95 4.00
N VAL A 16 -2.03 10.14 3.55
CA VAL A 16 -2.37 8.85 4.16
C VAL A 16 -1.57 7.71 3.49
N PRO A 17 -0.70 7.01 4.24
CA PRO A 17 0.02 5.85 3.70
C PRO A 17 -0.92 4.66 3.52
N MET A 18 -0.62 3.77 2.55
CA MET A 18 -1.56 2.74 2.12
C MET A 18 -1.00 1.31 2.18
N VAL A 19 -1.85 0.35 2.56
CA VAL A 19 -1.68 -1.06 2.19
C VAL A 19 -2.38 -1.32 0.85
N ALA A 20 -1.61 -1.69 -0.16
CA ALA A 20 -2.03 -1.91 -1.53
C ALA A 20 -2.46 -3.38 -1.76
N TRP A 21 -3.72 -3.57 -2.12
CA TRP A 21 -4.33 -4.88 -2.38
C TRP A 21 -5.23 -4.83 -3.62
N PRO A 22 -4.65 -4.88 -4.84
CA PRO A 22 -5.41 -4.72 -6.08
C PRO A 22 -6.33 -5.92 -6.36
N LEU A 23 -7.47 -5.65 -7.00
CA LEU A 23 -8.50 -6.65 -7.31
C LEU A 23 -8.72 -6.81 -8.83
N TYR A 24 -8.93 -5.74 -9.59
CA TYR A 24 -9.30 -5.78 -11.01
C TYR A 24 -8.81 -4.57 -11.82
N ALA A 25 -9.14 -4.53 -13.12
CA ALA A 25 -8.76 -3.46 -14.05
C ALA A 25 -7.26 -3.12 -14.00
N GLU A 26 -6.90 -1.84 -13.97
CA GLU A 26 -5.53 -1.34 -13.95
C GLU A 26 -4.92 -1.28 -12.54
N GLN A 27 -5.64 -1.70 -11.51
CA GLN A 27 -5.21 -1.58 -10.11
C GLN A 27 -3.87 -2.27 -9.82
N LYS A 28 -3.56 -3.35 -10.54
CA LYS A 28 -2.25 -4.03 -10.44
C LYS A 28 -1.10 -3.13 -10.91
N LEU A 29 -1.33 -2.32 -11.94
CA LEU A 29 -0.39 -1.30 -12.41
C LEU A 29 -0.30 -0.15 -11.40
N ASN A 30 -1.44 0.35 -10.92
CA ASN A 30 -1.47 1.40 -9.90
C ASN A 30 -0.72 0.99 -8.62
N LYS A 31 -0.81 -0.29 -8.22
CA LYS A 31 -0.04 -0.86 -7.10
C LYS A 31 1.48 -0.71 -7.32
N VAL A 32 1.97 -0.96 -8.53
CA VAL A 32 3.40 -0.80 -8.85
C VAL A 32 3.82 0.66 -8.70
N ILE A 33 3.06 1.59 -9.29
CA ILE A 33 3.32 3.03 -9.19
C ILE A 33 3.31 3.50 -7.73
N LEU A 34 2.29 3.12 -6.96
CA LEU A 34 2.12 3.51 -5.56
C LEU A 34 3.25 3.00 -4.66
N VAL A 35 3.65 1.74 -4.82
CA VAL A 35 4.61 1.07 -3.91
C VAL A 35 6.05 1.24 -4.35
N GLU A 36 6.34 1.15 -5.64
CA GLU A 36 7.72 1.10 -6.17
C GLU A 36 8.22 2.49 -6.57
N GLU A 37 7.40 3.27 -7.27
CA GLU A 37 7.78 4.60 -7.77
C GLU A 37 7.55 5.68 -6.70
N MET A 38 6.30 5.85 -6.26
CA MET A 38 5.95 6.86 -5.27
C MET A 38 6.46 6.49 -3.87
N LYS A 39 6.58 5.18 -3.59
CA LYS A 39 7.02 4.63 -2.30
C LYS A 39 6.16 5.12 -1.13
N VAL A 40 4.85 5.24 -1.34
CA VAL A 40 3.87 5.76 -0.37
C VAL A 40 3.00 4.67 0.27
N GLY A 41 3.39 3.40 0.13
CA GLY A 41 2.66 2.27 0.69
C GLY A 41 3.38 0.94 0.60
N LEU A 42 2.72 -0.11 1.10
CA LEU A 42 3.20 -1.49 1.10
C LEU A 42 2.22 -2.38 0.36
N ALA A 43 2.69 -3.36 -0.42
CA ALA A 43 1.83 -4.34 -1.07
C ALA A 43 1.69 -5.62 -0.24
N VAL A 44 0.48 -6.18 -0.18
CA VAL A 44 0.27 -7.53 0.36
C VAL A 44 0.88 -8.60 -0.55
N LYS A 45 1.39 -9.68 0.05
CA LYS A 45 1.82 -10.87 -0.69
C LYS A 45 0.71 -11.92 -0.74
N GLN A 46 0.42 -12.40 -1.95
CA GLN A 46 -0.48 -13.52 -2.15
C GLN A 46 0.32 -14.82 -2.24
N ASN A 47 -0.25 -15.92 -1.77
CA ASN A 47 0.27 -17.26 -1.99
C ASN A 47 -0.01 -17.72 -3.44
N LYS A 48 0.38 -18.96 -3.77
CA LYS A 48 0.19 -19.53 -5.12
C LYS A 48 -1.27 -19.61 -5.55
N ASP A 49 -2.19 -19.66 -4.59
CA ASP A 49 -3.65 -19.73 -4.82
C ASP A 49 -4.30 -18.34 -4.90
N GLY A 50 -3.51 -17.26 -4.83
CA GLY A 50 -4.02 -15.88 -4.85
C GLY A 50 -4.59 -15.39 -3.51
N LEU A 51 -4.39 -16.14 -2.42
CA LEU A 51 -4.89 -15.80 -1.09
C LEU A 51 -3.84 -15.05 -0.27
N VAL A 52 -4.28 -14.09 0.55
CA VAL A 52 -3.45 -13.42 1.55
C VAL A 52 -3.78 -14.01 2.91
N SER A 53 -2.75 -14.47 3.64
CA SER A 53 -2.95 -15.01 4.99
C SER A 53 -3.22 -13.89 6.00
N SER A 54 -3.89 -14.21 7.11
CA SER A 54 -4.08 -13.25 8.21
C SER A 54 -2.76 -12.78 8.79
N THR A 55 -1.73 -13.64 8.82
CA THR A 55 -0.38 -13.30 9.25
C THR A 55 0.25 -12.25 8.33
N GLU A 56 0.24 -12.46 7.01
CA GLU A 56 0.78 -11.49 6.06
C GLU A 56 0.05 -10.14 6.15
N LEU A 57 -1.28 -10.15 6.24
CA LEU A 57 -2.04 -8.90 6.41
C LEU A 57 -1.69 -8.19 7.71
N GLY A 58 -1.64 -8.93 8.83
CA GLY A 58 -1.27 -8.39 10.13
C GLY A 58 0.14 -7.80 10.14
N ASP A 59 1.10 -8.45 9.48
CA ASP A 59 2.46 -7.97 9.37
C ASP A 59 2.56 -6.72 8.51
N ARG A 60 1.85 -6.64 7.37
CA ARG A 60 1.80 -5.42 6.55
C ARG A 60 1.19 -4.24 7.29
N VAL A 61 0.13 -4.47 8.08
CA VAL A 61 -0.49 -3.43 8.91
C VAL A 61 0.49 -2.96 9.98
N ARG A 62 1.10 -3.87 10.76
CA ARG A 62 2.09 -3.50 11.78
C ARG A 62 3.30 -2.81 11.18
N GLU A 63 3.78 -3.26 10.03
CA GLU A 63 4.91 -2.63 9.34
C GLU A 63 4.56 -1.19 8.91
N LEU A 64 3.35 -0.97 8.36
CA LEU A 64 2.92 0.38 8.01
C LEU A 64 2.72 1.28 9.24
N MET A 65 2.22 0.71 10.34
CA MET A 65 1.83 1.45 11.54
C MET A 65 3.01 1.74 12.47
N ASP A 66 3.80 0.73 12.83
CA ASP A 66 4.67 0.78 14.00
C ASP A 66 6.16 0.58 13.67
N SER A 67 6.52 0.35 12.40
CA SER A 67 7.92 0.18 11.99
C SER A 67 8.58 1.47 11.52
N ASP A 68 9.92 1.50 11.54
CA ASP A 68 10.69 2.62 10.97
C ASP A 68 10.43 2.80 9.47
N ARG A 69 10.25 1.70 8.73
CA ARG A 69 9.83 1.76 7.33
C ARG A 69 8.47 2.44 7.17
N GLY A 70 7.52 2.18 8.07
CA GLY A 70 6.23 2.88 8.11
C GLY A 70 6.37 4.37 8.39
N LYS A 71 7.32 4.77 9.27
CA LYS A 71 7.65 6.18 9.52
C LYS A 71 8.27 6.84 8.28
N GLU A 72 9.22 6.18 7.61
CA GLU A 72 9.84 6.66 6.36
C GLU A 72 8.79 6.90 5.26
N ILE A 73 7.82 5.97 5.12
CA ILE A 73 6.72 6.13 4.16
C ILE A 73 5.88 7.37 4.49
N ARG A 74 5.53 7.60 5.76
CA ARG A 74 4.76 8.79 6.16
C ARG A 74 5.53 10.09 5.97
N GLN A 75 6.84 10.08 6.22
CA GLN A 75 7.69 11.24 6.04
C GLN A 75 7.74 11.71 4.58
N LYS A 76 7.47 10.86 3.60
CA LYS A 76 7.38 11.28 2.18
C LYS A 76 6.25 12.26 1.89
N PHE A 77 5.24 12.33 2.76
CA PHE A 77 4.15 13.29 2.65
C PHE A 77 4.46 14.61 3.36
N LEU A 78 5.40 14.59 4.31
CA LEU A 78 5.84 15.77 5.04
C LEU A 78 6.98 16.43 4.23
N LYS A 79 6.74 17.65 3.76
CA LYS A 79 7.81 18.48 3.17
C LYS A 79 8.76 18.99 4.24
#